data_AF-A0A022KWR7-F1
#
_entry.id   AF-A0A022KWR7-F1
#
_cell.length_a   1.000
_cell.length_b   1.000
_cell.length_c   1.000
_cell.angle_alpha   90.00
_cell.angle_beta   90.00
_cell.angle_gamma   90.00
#
_symmetry.space_group_name_H-M   'P 1'
#
loop_
_entity.id
_entity.type
_entity.pdbx_description
1 polymer ?
#
loop_
_entity_poly.entity_id
_entity_poly.type
_entity_poly.pdbx_seq_one_letter_code
_entity_poly.pdbx_strand_id
1 'polypeptide(L)'
;MTSPFDRALPPLTDLPPPPRLPEENPALVPPGEILIDSRRALTRRMLRIVWVPALVLMTLWLVLVFVYVSGASPTFWSLSLLVGLFEPHYLRAALGSLGFTSSGLWTTVLFLPAAATAISVALLPLAAIAISGINPRHHLSEAGFQRTVATRITAVLMAPVLVTVAILIILVAQPFGRVPFLHWPSLSPGPLTALCAGLLAVMLAWISIRSWMSAPRVLGITPAAALETTARMDRDHDARRRAARQVLAQERRHLPPNPGTPEAAGALTARGLATSVLVQGGAWLRWVAPALLGLGVMVFGIADVAAVFTGMGQDLQAVQSAPLNWPTVLGAALIALVTVAAAAFAPALAATLSRSQRAQVTDQRSYPSWAHRARVNPWEARVVGLSGWIVAGAALAAIAITALVLELLGAGTGLSWTWVVLGALVAVPLLGLGSASALRSGLRAVYYGPAHRYMRREAPHALIAPDIGTRADRARDPAVRAHLRQRLQADGQDHTLEIFDLDAAGERLWIDESLPGARTTEVREADVIAGRLPDFGGDGSPFQAPPHQAPEATGHHIPDSITGLRER
;
A
#
# COMPACT_ATOMS: atom_id res chain seq x y z
N MET A 1 -30.15 -36.25 -16.47
CA MET A 1 -29.79 -37.00 -17.70
C MET A 1 -28.92 -36.09 -18.55
N THR A 2 -27.62 -36.36 -18.64
CA THR A 2 -26.67 -35.63 -19.49
C THR A 2 -26.73 -36.20 -20.91
N SER A 3 -26.53 -35.34 -21.92
CA SER A 3 -26.63 -35.68 -23.35
C SER A 3 -25.67 -36.82 -23.72
N PRO A 4 -26.06 -37.79 -24.58
CA PRO A 4 -25.17 -38.84 -25.07
C PRO A 4 -23.98 -38.33 -25.92
N PHE A 5 -23.92 -37.03 -26.21
CA PHE A 5 -22.81 -36.37 -26.91
C PHE A 5 -21.90 -35.53 -26.01
N ASP A 6 -22.13 -35.49 -24.69
CA ASP A 6 -21.21 -34.86 -23.74
C ASP A 6 -19.98 -35.75 -23.51
N ARG A 7 -19.03 -35.72 -24.45
CA ARG A 7 -17.68 -36.21 -24.20
C ARG A 7 -17.08 -35.39 -23.06
N ALA A 8 -16.73 -36.03 -21.96
CA ALA A 8 -15.98 -35.41 -20.88
C ALA A 8 -14.68 -34.83 -21.45
N LEU A 9 -14.55 -33.50 -21.41
CA LEU A 9 -13.34 -32.83 -21.89
C LEU A 9 -12.15 -33.27 -21.03
N PRO A 10 -10.99 -33.56 -21.64
CA PRO A 10 -9.80 -33.92 -20.89
C PRO A 10 -9.36 -32.76 -19.98
N PRO A 11 -8.77 -33.06 -18.82
CA PRO A 11 -8.33 -32.04 -17.90
C PRO A 11 -7.15 -31.23 -18.45
N LEU A 12 -7.08 -29.96 -18.05
CA LEU A 12 -6.06 -29.02 -18.49
C LEU A 12 -4.79 -29.14 -17.62
N THR A 13 -4.08 -30.26 -17.75
CA THR A 13 -2.92 -30.58 -16.87
C THR A 13 -1.57 -30.09 -17.38
N ASP A 14 -1.43 -29.85 -18.69
CA ASP A 14 -0.13 -29.67 -19.35
C ASP A 14 -0.08 -28.48 -20.32
N LEU A 15 -0.89 -27.44 -20.07
CA LEU A 15 -0.85 -26.24 -20.89
C LEU A 15 0.45 -25.46 -20.65
N PRO A 16 1.08 -24.86 -21.70
CA PRO A 16 2.26 -24.05 -21.51
C PRO A 16 1.96 -22.90 -20.52
N PRO A 17 2.95 -22.48 -19.70
CA PRO A 17 2.77 -21.36 -18.80
C PRO A 17 2.40 -20.10 -19.60
N PRO A 18 1.61 -19.19 -19.01
CA PRO A 18 1.19 -17.98 -19.73
C PRO A 18 2.43 -17.18 -20.16
N PRO A 19 2.51 -16.75 -21.43
CA PRO A 19 3.68 -16.04 -21.95
C PRO A 19 3.89 -14.73 -21.21
N ARG A 20 5.15 -14.42 -20.93
CA ARG A 20 5.53 -13.16 -20.26
C ARG A 20 5.72 -12.05 -21.28
N LEU A 21 5.24 -10.86 -20.95
CA LEU A 21 5.44 -9.65 -21.73
C LEU A 21 6.85 -9.06 -21.45
N PRO A 22 7.48 -8.42 -22.45
CA PRO A 22 8.76 -7.75 -22.26
C PRO A 22 8.64 -6.62 -21.24
N GLU A 23 9.67 -6.42 -20.41
CA GLU A 23 9.66 -5.37 -19.39
C GLU A 23 9.71 -3.98 -20.04
N GLU A 24 8.79 -3.10 -19.65
CA GLU A 24 8.78 -1.70 -20.08
C GLU A 24 9.70 -0.90 -19.15
N ASN A 25 10.72 -0.24 -19.70
CA ASN A 25 11.55 0.67 -18.93
C ASN A 25 10.81 2.02 -18.75
N PRO A 26 10.48 2.44 -17.51
CA PRO A 26 9.79 3.71 -17.27
C PRO A 26 10.58 4.94 -17.72
N ALA A 27 11.91 4.80 -17.86
CA ALA A 27 12.78 5.87 -18.36
C ALA A 27 12.73 6.07 -19.88
N LEU A 28 12.14 5.12 -20.63
CA LEU A 28 12.00 5.17 -22.09
C LEU A 28 10.55 5.42 -22.54
N VAL A 29 9.68 5.81 -21.60
CA VAL A 29 8.28 6.11 -21.91
C VAL A 29 8.21 7.40 -22.74
N PRO A 30 7.59 7.37 -23.92
CA PRO A 30 7.50 8.53 -24.80
C PRO A 30 6.63 9.64 -24.19
N PRO A 31 6.88 10.91 -24.55
CA PRO A 31 6.21 12.05 -23.93
C PRO A 31 4.68 12.01 -24.08
N GLY A 32 4.16 11.53 -25.21
CA GLY A 32 2.71 11.40 -25.45
C GLY A 32 2.00 10.39 -24.53
N GLU A 33 2.72 9.43 -23.96
CA GLU A 33 2.18 8.41 -23.05
C GLU A 33 2.27 8.83 -21.57
N ILE A 34 2.71 10.06 -21.28
CA ILE A 34 2.80 10.60 -19.92
C ILE A 34 1.52 11.38 -19.63
N LEU A 35 0.93 11.17 -18.46
CA LEU A 35 -0.34 11.79 -18.10
C LEU A 35 -0.19 13.28 -17.71
N ILE A 36 0.80 13.61 -16.88
CA ILE A 36 1.04 14.95 -16.32
C ILE A 36 2.45 15.44 -16.70
N ASP A 37 2.58 16.75 -16.93
CA ASP A 37 3.84 17.34 -17.41
C ASP A 37 5.01 17.19 -16.44
N SER A 38 4.79 17.31 -15.13
CA SER A 38 5.84 17.22 -14.12
C SER A 38 5.30 16.88 -12.73
N ARG A 39 6.19 16.42 -11.84
CA ARG A 39 5.87 16.22 -10.41
C ARG A 39 5.43 17.52 -9.73
N ARG A 40 6.00 18.67 -10.11
CA ARG A 40 5.61 19.99 -9.57
C ARG A 40 4.17 20.35 -9.95
N ALA A 41 3.76 20.07 -11.18
CA ALA A 41 2.38 20.28 -11.62
C ALA A 41 1.38 19.42 -10.83
N LEU A 42 1.75 18.15 -10.59
CA LEU A 42 0.99 17.24 -9.74
C LEU A 42 0.86 17.77 -8.30
N THR A 43 1.96 18.19 -7.67
CA THR A 43 1.93 18.76 -6.31
C THR A 43 1.05 20.01 -6.23
N ARG A 44 1.16 20.94 -7.19
CA ARG A 44 0.29 22.14 -7.23
C ARG A 44 -1.19 21.78 -7.33
N ARG A 45 -1.51 20.76 -8.15
CA ARG A 45 -2.88 20.28 -8.29
C ARG A 45 -3.41 19.67 -7.00
N MET A 46 -2.59 18.89 -6.29
CA MET A 46 -2.94 18.34 -4.98
C MET A 46 -3.14 19.43 -3.92
N LEU A 47 -2.27 20.46 -3.89
CA LEU A 47 -2.39 21.61 -2.97
C LEU A 47 -3.73 22.34 -3.13
N ARG A 48 -4.24 22.50 -4.36
CA ARG A 48 -5.55 23.16 -4.60
C ARG A 48 -6.74 22.40 -4.01
N ILE A 49 -6.61 21.08 -3.80
CA ILE A 49 -7.71 20.22 -3.33
C ILE A 49 -7.47 19.67 -1.91
N VAL A 50 -6.36 20.03 -1.26
CA VAL A 50 -5.96 19.49 0.05
C VAL A 50 -6.81 20.00 1.21
N TRP A 51 -7.57 21.07 1.02
CA TRP A 51 -8.33 21.71 2.10
C TRP A 51 -9.27 20.75 2.85
N VAL A 52 -9.99 19.85 2.16
CA VAL A 52 -10.83 18.83 2.84
C VAL A 52 -9.97 17.83 3.62
N PRO A 53 -8.96 17.17 3.03
CA PRO A 53 -8.04 16.32 3.79
C PRO A 53 -7.39 17.02 4.98
N ALA A 54 -7.04 18.29 4.85
CA ALA A 54 -6.50 19.09 5.94
C ALA A 54 -7.53 19.26 7.07
N LEU A 55 -8.79 19.56 6.77
CA LEU A 55 -9.87 19.61 7.76
C LEU A 55 -10.10 18.25 8.44
N VAL A 56 -10.07 17.16 7.67
CA VAL A 56 -10.20 15.79 8.21
C VAL A 56 -9.03 15.48 9.15
N LEU A 57 -7.80 15.81 8.75
CA LEU A 57 -6.61 15.61 9.59
C LEU A 57 -6.64 16.47 10.85
N MET A 58 -7.04 17.74 10.75
CA MET A 58 -7.16 18.64 11.89
C MET A 58 -8.20 18.12 12.88
N THR A 59 -9.36 17.68 12.38
CA THR A 59 -10.41 17.04 13.18
C THR A 59 -9.90 15.75 13.82
N LEU A 60 -9.18 14.92 13.08
CA LEU A 60 -8.58 13.69 13.59
C LEU A 60 -7.60 13.98 14.73
N TRP A 61 -6.70 14.94 14.56
CA TRP A 61 -5.75 15.32 15.61
C TRP A 61 -6.44 15.85 16.85
N LEU A 62 -7.49 16.66 16.69
CA LEU A 62 -8.32 17.12 17.81
C LEU A 62 -8.97 15.94 18.55
N VAL A 63 -9.54 14.98 17.81
CA VAL A 63 -10.10 13.75 18.38
C VAL A 63 -9.03 12.93 19.10
N LEU A 64 -7.85 12.76 18.51
CA LEU A 64 -6.75 12.00 19.12
C LEU A 64 -6.23 12.68 20.39
N VAL A 65 -6.12 14.01 20.42
CA VAL A 65 -5.77 14.76 21.64
C VAL A 65 -6.84 14.55 22.71
N PHE A 66 -8.11 14.70 22.36
CA PHE A 66 -9.23 14.50 23.28
C PHE A 66 -9.22 13.09 23.87
N VAL A 67 -9.05 12.08 23.02
CA VAL A 67 -8.99 10.66 23.41
C VAL A 67 -7.73 10.35 24.23
N TYR A 68 -6.59 11.00 23.98
CA TYR A 68 -5.38 10.84 24.79
C TYR A 68 -5.57 11.42 26.20
N VAL A 69 -6.11 12.64 26.32
CA VAL A 69 -6.34 13.33 27.59
C VAL A 69 -7.40 12.61 28.42
N SER A 70 -8.55 12.28 27.82
CA SER A 70 -9.62 11.54 28.51
C SER A 70 -9.28 10.06 28.71
N GLY A 71 -8.34 9.52 27.94
CA GLY A 71 -8.02 8.10 27.91
C GLY A 71 -7.40 7.53 29.16
N ALA A 72 -6.90 8.35 30.10
CA ALA A 72 -6.43 7.84 31.40
C ALA A 72 -7.54 7.09 32.15
N SER A 73 -8.77 7.62 32.10
CA SER A 73 -10.01 6.92 32.45
C SER A 73 -11.20 7.72 31.89
N PRO A 74 -11.80 7.26 30.78
CA PRO A 74 -12.94 7.93 30.16
C PRO A 74 -14.11 8.12 31.13
N THR A 75 -14.38 7.13 31.98
CA THR A 75 -15.47 7.19 32.95
C THR A 75 -15.21 8.27 34.01
N PHE A 76 -14.01 8.30 34.60
CA PHE A 76 -13.64 9.34 35.57
C PHE A 76 -13.77 10.75 34.99
N TRP A 77 -13.30 10.96 33.75
CA TRP A 77 -13.41 12.24 33.06
C TRP A 77 -14.86 12.64 32.80
N SER A 78 -15.71 11.70 32.38
CA SER A 78 -17.13 11.96 32.14
C SER A 78 -17.86 12.36 33.43
N LEU A 79 -17.59 11.68 34.54
CA LEU A 79 -18.13 12.02 35.85
C LEU A 79 -17.60 13.37 36.35
N SER A 80 -16.30 13.63 36.18
CA SER A 80 -15.67 14.90 36.57
C SER A 80 -16.20 16.09 35.78
N LEU A 81 -16.53 15.91 34.49
CA LEU A 81 -17.19 16.93 33.68
C LEU A 81 -18.63 17.16 34.14
N LEU A 82 -19.40 16.09 34.41
CA LEU A 82 -20.77 16.20 34.91
C LEU A 82 -20.83 16.92 36.27
N VAL A 83 -19.95 16.57 37.21
CA VAL A 83 -19.83 17.25 38.50
C VAL A 83 -19.30 18.68 38.31
N GLY A 84 -18.36 18.87 37.38
CA GLY A 84 -17.79 20.17 37.03
C GLY A 84 -18.79 21.18 36.45
N LEU A 85 -19.90 20.72 35.87
CA LEU A 85 -21.01 21.59 35.46
C LEU A 85 -21.70 22.27 36.65
N PHE A 86 -21.68 21.64 37.82
CA PHE A 86 -22.23 22.19 39.06
C PHE A 86 -21.15 22.88 39.90
N GLU A 87 -19.95 22.31 39.98
CA GLU A 87 -18.83 22.83 40.77
C GLU A 87 -17.50 22.88 39.97
N PRO A 88 -17.12 24.05 39.42
CA PRO A 88 -15.95 24.20 38.57
C PRO A 88 -14.59 23.88 39.23
N HIS A 89 -14.55 23.86 40.56
CA HIS A 89 -13.33 23.57 41.32
C HIS A 89 -12.90 22.10 41.15
N TYR A 90 -13.84 21.16 41.08
CA TYR A 90 -13.54 19.74 40.88
C TYR A 90 -12.87 19.46 39.54
N LEU A 91 -13.28 20.16 38.48
CA LEU A 91 -12.64 20.04 37.17
C LEU A 91 -11.18 20.52 37.22
N ARG A 92 -10.90 21.62 37.92
CA ARG A 92 -9.51 22.12 38.10
C ARG A 92 -8.67 21.19 38.96
N ALA A 93 -9.25 20.61 40.01
CA ALA A 93 -8.58 19.63 40.86
C ALA A 93 -8.26 18.35 40.07
N ALA A 94 -9.19 17.84 39.26
CA ALA A 94 -8.98 16.69 38.38
C ALA A 94 -7.86 16.96 37.35
N LEU A 95 -7.86 18.14 36.72
CA LEU A 95 -6.82 18.58 35.79
C LEU A 95 -5.43 18.61 36.45
N GLY A 96 -5.32 19.22 37.63
CA GLY A 96 -4.07 19.29 38.39
C GLY A 96 -3.57 17.91 38.84
N SER A 97 -4.48 17.03 39.26
CA SER A 97 -4.13 15.67 39.71
C SER A 97 -3.54 14.79 38.61
N LEU A 98 -3.89 15.06 37.35
CA LEU A 98 -3.41 14.33 36.17
C LEU A 98 -2.14 14.95 35.56
N GLY A 99 -1.61 16.00 36.19
CA GLY A 99 -0.41 16.70 35.73
C GLY A 99 -0.64 17.66 34.56
N PHE A 100 -1.90 18.02 34.26
CA PHE A 100 -2.21 18.99 33.22
C PHE A 100 -2.31 20.41 33.79
N THR A 101 -1.69 21.37 33.09
CA THR A 101 -1.95 22.79 33.32
C THR A 101 -3.02 23.29 32.35
N SER A 102 -3.90 24.20 32.80
CA SER A 102 -4.94 24.78 31.93
C SER A 102 -4.35 25.47 30.70
N SER A 103 -3.19 26.12 30.85
CA SER A 103 -2.46 26.73 29.73
C SER A 103 -1.88 25.69 28.77
N GLY A 104 -1.28 24.61 29.29
CA GLY A 104 -0.72 23.53 28.47
C GLY A 104 -1.76 22.78 27.65
N LEU A 105 -2.95 22.54 28.20
CA LEU A 105 -4.05 21.95 27.45
C LEU A 105 -4.60 22.89 26.37
N TRP A 106 -4.77 24.17 26.70
CA TRP A 106 -5.21 25.17 25.73
C TRP A 106 -4.24 25.28 24.55
N THR A 107 -2.93 25.35 24.82
CA THR A 107 -1.92 25.41 23.75
C THR A 107 -1.90 24.13 22.92
N THR A 108 -2.02 22.97 23.56
CA THR A 108 -2.06 21.67 22.86
C THR A 108 -3.29 21.56 21.96
N VAL A 109 -4.48 21.91 22.45
CA VAL A 109 -5.72 21.84 21.66
C VAL A 109 -5.73 22.84 20.51
N LEU A 110 -5.17 24.04 20.70
CA LEU A 110 -5.17 25.10 19.69
C LEU A 110 -4.09 24.89 18.62
N PHE A 111 -2.86 24.56 19.03
CA PHE A 111 -1.70 24.56 18.12
C PHE A 111 -1.34 23.17 17.59
N LEU A 112 -1.51 22.09 18.38
CA LEU A 112 -1.07 20.77 17.95
C LEU A 112 -1.83 20.27 16.71
N PRO A 113 -3.18 20.35 16.62
CA PRO A 113 -3.89 19.92 15.43
C PRO A 113 -3.49 20.69 14.17
N ALA A 114 -3.29 22.00 14.30
CA ALA A 114 -2.86 22.86 13.20
C ALA A 114 -1.43 22.52 12.74
N ALA A 115 -0.47 22.44 13.67
CA ALA A 115 0.92 22.12 13.37
C ALA A 115 1.07 20.71 12.78
N ALA A 116 0.42 19.70 13.37
CA ALA A 116 0.50 18.32 12.89
C ALA A 116 -0.18 18.13 11.52
N THR A 117 -1.26 18.87 11.26
CA THR A 117 -1.87 18.94 9.93
C THR A 117 -0.94 19.61 8.92
N ALA A 118 -0.28 20.71 9.30
CA ALA A 118 0.68 21.39 8.45
C ALA A 118 1.86 20.47 8.05
N ILE A 119 2.37 19.66 8.99
CA ILE A 119 3.38 18.63 8.69
C ILE A 119 2.85 17.65 7.64
N SER A 120 1.63 17.15 7.81
CA SER A 120 1.02 16.20 6.87
C SER A 120 0.87 16.80 5.46
N VAL A 121 0.46 18.07 5.37
CA VAL A 121 0.34 18.80 4.10
C VAL A 121 1.72 19.10 3.49
N ALA A 122 2.74 19.37 4.31
CA ALA A 122 4.12 19.58 3.85
C ALA A 122 4.72 18.33 3.17
N LEU A 123 4.17 17.13 3.43
CA LEU A 123 4.56 15.87 2.77
C LEU A 123 3.92 15.65 1.40
N LEU A 124 3.08 16.56 0.89
CA LEU A 124 2.49 16.46 -0.46
C LEU A 124 3.50 16.25 -1.60
N PRO A 125 4.71 16.87 -1.60
CA PRO A 125 5.74 16.55 -2.59
C PRO A 125 6.16 15.08 -2.58
N LEU A 126 6.24 14.45 -1.39
CA LEU A 126 6.49 13.02 -1.27
C LEU A 126 5.32 12.18 -1.81
N ALA A 127 4.09 12.65 -1.63
CA ALA A 127 2.92 11.99 -2.21
C ALA A 127 2.98 12.01 -3.75
N ALA A 128 3.41 13.13 -4.35
CA ALA A 128 3.64 13.25 -5.79
C ALA A 128 4.73 12.30 -6.28
N ILE A 129 5.84 12.17 -5.55
CA ILE A 129 6.92 11.20 -5.85
C ILE A 129 6.40 9.75 -5.74
N ALA A 130 5.61 9.45 -4.72
CA ALA A 130 5.09 8.11 -4.46
C ALA A 130 4.15 7.61 -5.58
N ILE A 131 3.52 8.52 -6.34
CA ILE A 131 2.63 8.16 -7.44
C ILE A 131 3.23 8.40 -8.83
N SER A 132 4.26 9.25 -9.00
CA SER A 132 4.79 9.60 -10.33
C SER A 132 5.23 8.38 -11.14
N GLY A 133 5.89 7.42 -10.48
CA GLY A 133 6.41 6.19 -11.09
C GLY A 133 5.37 5.08 -11.29
N ILE A 134 4.08 5.32 -11.01
CA ILE A 134 3.04 4.32 -11.26
C ILE A 134 2.79 4.24 -12.77
N ASN A 135 2.87 3.03 -13.33
CA ASN A 135 2.46 2.74 -14.70
C ASN A 135 0.98 2.29 -14.72
N PRO A 136 0.05 3.05 -15.33
CA PRO A 136 -1.37 2.69 -15.40
C PRO A 136 -1.64 1.37 -16.14
N ARG A 137 -0.78 1.01 -17.12
CA ARG A 137 -0.87 -0.25 -17.90
C ARG A 137 -0.51 -1.47 -17.06
N HIS A 138 0.22 -1.28 -15.95
CA HIS A 138 0.59 -2.38 -15.05
C HIS A 138 -0.55 -2.91 -14.17
N HIS A 139 -1.69 -2.22 -14.16
CA HIS A 139 -2.88 -2.65 -13.42
C HIS A 139 -3.87 -3.34 -14.36
N LEU A 140 -4.39 -4.50 -13.95
CA LEU A 140 -5.40 -5.23 -14.74
C LEU A 140 -6.69 -4.43 -14.90
N SER A 141 -7.06 -3.56 -13.94
CA SER A 141 -8.29 -2.77 -14.00
C SER A 141 -8.04 -1.29 -13.71
N GLU A 142 -8.84 -0.43 -14.33
CA GLU A 142 -8.85 1.02 -14.03
C GLU A 142 -9.17 1.25 -12.54
N ALA A 143 -10.18 0.58 -12.00
CA ALA A 143 -10.53 0.67 -10.59
C ALA A 143 -9.38 0.25 -9.66
N GLY A 144 -8.55 -0.71 -10.07
CA GLY A 144 -7.35 -1.11 -9.34
C GLY A 144 -6.28 -0.02 -9.32
N PHE A 145 -5.98 0.55 -10.49
CA PHE A 145 -5.05 1.68 -10.64
C PHE A 145 -5.49 2.89 -9.80
N GLN A 146 -6.74 3.34 -9.96
CA GLN A 146 -7.27 4.50 -9.23
C GLN A 146 -7.24 4.29 -7.71
N ARG A 147 -7.53 3.06 -7.26
CA ARG A 147 -7.41 2.69 -5.84
C ARG A 147 -5.97 2.75 -5.36
N THR A 148 -4.99 2.30 -6.14
CA THR A 148 -3.57 2.36 -5.75
C THR A 148 -3.09 3.80 -5.62
N VAL A 149 -3.41 4.67 -6.58
CA VAL A 149 -3.07 6.11 -6.53
C VAL A 149 -3.64 6.74 -5.25
N ALA A 150 -4.95 6.59 -5.02
CA ALA A 150 -5.59 7.17 -3.83
C ALA A 150 -5.01 6.63 -2.51
N THR A 151 -4.68 5.34 -2.46
CA THR A 151 -4.09 4.70 -1.28
C THR A 151 -2.69 5.25 -0.98
N ARG A 152 -1.83 5.40 -1.99
CA ARG A 152 -0.46 5.93 -1.79
C ARG A 152 -0.47 7.38 -1.33
N ILE A 153 -1.33 8.22 -1.92
CA ILE A 153 -1.49 9.61 -1.47
C ILE A 153 -1.94 9.66 -0.01
N THR A 154 -2.98 8.88 0.32
CA THR A 154 -3.52 8.81 1.68
C THR A 154 -2.48 8.30 2.67
N ALA A 155 -1.70 7.29 2.30
CA ALA A 155 -0.63 6.74 3.13
C ALA A 155 0.41 7.80 3.52
N VAL A 156 0.83 8.64 2.57
CA VAL A 156 1.78 9.72 2.84
C VAL A 156 1.18 10.78 3.75
N LEU A 157 -0.07 11.21 3.49
CA LEU A 157 -0.75 12.21 4.34
C LEU A 157 -1.03 11.70 5.76
N MET A 158 -1.32 10.41 5.92
CA MET A 158 -1.58 9.77 7.21
C MET A 158 -0.31 9.33 7.94
N ALA A 159 0.86 9.39 7.28
CA ALA A 159 2.11 8.90 7.86
C ALA A 159 2.44 9.54 9.21
N PRO A 160 2.33 10.87 9.41
CA PRO A 160 2.59 11.47 10.72
C PRO A 160 1.70 10.90 11.81
N VAL A 161 0.40 10.75 11.53
CA VAL A 161 -0.57 10.18 12.48
C VAL A 161 -0.20 8.74 12.84
N LEU A 162 0.06 7.91 11.83
CA LEU A 162 0.39 6.49 12.03
C LEU A 162 1.70 6.32 12.82
N VAL A 163 2.70 7.15 12.51
CA VAL A 163 3.99 7.15 13.22
C VAL A 163 3.80 7.59 14.67
N THR A 164 3.05 8.66 14.93
CA THR A 164 2.78 9.11 16.30
C THR A 164 2.03 8.07 17.12
N VAL A 165 1.01 7.43 16.55
CA VAL A 165 0.27 6.34 17.24
C VAL A 165 1.18 5.15 17.49
N ALA A 166 2.02 4.76 16.52
CA ALA A 166 2.97 3.66 16.71
C ALA A 166 4.01 3.97 17.80
N ILE A 167 4.58 5.18 17.79
CA ILE A 167 5.52 5.64 18.82
C ILE A 167 4.85 5.63 20.20
N LEU A 168 3.61 6.14 20.30
CA LEU A 168 2.86 6.12 21.56
C LEU A 168 2.70 4.68 22.10
N ILE A 169 2.25 3.74 21.25
CA ILE A 169 2.10 2.33 21.64
C ILE A 169 3.44 1.75 22.10
N ILE A 170 4.53 2.01 21.37
CA ILE A 170 5.87 1.50 21.69
C ILE A 170 6.34 2.07 23.03
N LEU A 171 6.17 3.37 23.27
CA LEU A 171 6.61 4.04 24.50
C LEU A 171 5.81 3.58 25.72
N VAL A 172 4.50 3.38 25.59
CA VAL A 172 3.64 2.90 26.68
C VAL A 172 3.89 1.40 26.97
N ALA A 173 4.31 0.63 25.96
CA ALA A 173 4.62 -0.80 26.10
C ALA A 173 6.04 -1.11 26.63
N GLN A 174 6.91 -0.12 26.84
CA GLN A 174 8.29 -0.36 27.29
C GLN A 174 8.37 -0.92 28.73
N PRO A 175 9.23 -1.91 28.99
CA PRO A 175 9.41 -2.50 30.32
C PRO A 175 10.38 -1.73 31.24
N PHE A 176 11.11 -0.72 30.74
CA PHE A 176 12.27 -0.13 31.43
C PHE A 176 12.04 1.23 32.10
N GLY A 177 10.79 1.63 32.31
CA GLY A 177 10.46 2.79 33.15
C GLY A 177 9.31 3.62 32.61
N ARG A 178 8.62 4.30 33.53
CA ARG A 178 7.65 5.33 33.19
C ARG A 178 8.39 6.44 32.47
N VAL A 179 8.03 6.72 31.22
CA VAL A 179 8.47 7.95 30.56
C VAL A 179 7.81 9.10 31.33
N PRO A 180 8.58 9.99 31.98
CA PRO A 180 8.01 11.01 32.88
C PRO A 180 7.09 12.01 32.16
N PHE A 181 7.09 12.01 30.83
CA PHE A 181 6.30 12.88 29.97
C PHE A 181 4.99 12.24 29.46
N LEU A 182 4.75 10.95 29.71
CA LEU A 182 3.52 10.27 29.27
C LEU A 182 2.48 10.22 30.38
N HIS A 183 1.25 10.63 30.05
CA HIS A 183 0.11 10.58 30.97
C HIS A 183 -0.52 9.20 31.07
N TRP A 184 -0.23 8.29 30.14
CA TRP A 184 -0.65 6.89 30.23
C TRP A 184 0.42 6.11 31.00
N PRO A 185 0.21 5.80 32.30
CA PRO A 185 1.20 5.12 33.12
C PRO A 185 1.33 3.63 32.76
N SER A 186 0.31 3.06 32.11
CA SER A 186 0.20 1.67 31.68
C SER A 186 -0.96 1.50 30.68
N LEU A 187 -1.05 0.33 30.04
CA LEU A 187 -2.20 -0.09 29.21
C LEU A 187 -3.33 -0.66 30.07
N SER A 188 -3.93 0.17 30.93
CA SER A 188 -5.13 -0.19 31.69
C SER A 188 -6.41 -0.11 30.80
N PRO A 189 -7.59 -0.53 31.28
CA PRO A 189 -8.82 -0.52 30.48
C PRO A 189 -9.18 0.85 29.86
N GLY A 190 -8.99 1.96 30.59
CA GLY A 190 -9.20 3.31 30.06
C GLY A 190 -8.34 3.60 28.82
N PRO A 191 -6.99 3.53 28.93
CA PRO A 191 -6.08 3.73 27.81
C PRO A 191 -6.30 2.79 26.64
N LEU A 192 -6.68 1.52 26.91
CA LEU A 192 -7.02 0.56 25.85
C LEU A 192 -8.32 0.93 25.13
N THR A 193 -9.33 1.41 25.85
CA THR A 193 -10.58 1.95 25.26
C THR A 193 -10.26 3.13 24.34
N ALA A 194 -9.45 4.06 24.84
CA ALA A 194 -9.01 5.23 24.09
C ALA A 194 -8.18 4.84 22.85
N LEU A 195 -7.26 3.89 22.98
CA LEU A 195 -6.49 3.37 21.85
C LEU A 195 -7.41 2.77 20.78
N CYS A 196 -8.39 1.96 21.17
CA CYS A 196 -9.36 1.38 20.23
C CYS A 196 -10.20 2.45 19.53
N ALA A 197 -10.70 3.44 20.27
CA ALA A 197 -11.47 4.55 19.71
C ALA A 197 -10.62 5.43 18.76
N GLY A 198 -9.37 5.73 19.15
CA GLY A 198 -8.42 6.48 18.33
C GLY A 198 -8.09 5.76 17.02
N LEU A 199 -7.85 4.45 17.07
CA LEU A 199 -7.61 3.65 15.87
C LEU A 199 -8.84 3.60 14.95
N LEU A 200 -10.07 3.53 15.49
CA LEU A 200 -11.28 3.67 14.69
C LEU A 200 -11.38 5.05 14.02
N ALA A 201 -11.06 6.12 14.74
CA ALA A 201 -11.02 7.47 14.17
C ALA A 201 -9.98 7.58 13.04
N VAL A 202 -8.80 6.97 13.21
CA VAL A 202 -7.75 6.88 12.17
C VAL A 202 -8.27 6.14 10.94
N MET A 203 -9.00 5.03 11.12
CA MET A 203 -9.60 4.29 9.99
C MET A 203 -10.67 5.10 9.26
N LEU A 204 -11.52 5.83 9.98
CA LEU A 204 -12.52 6.73 9.38
C LEU A 204 -11.84 7.87 8.60
N ALA A 205 -10.83 8.51 9.19
CA ALA A 205 -10.06 9.55 8.52
C ALA A 205 -9.36 9.03 7.26
N TRP A 206 -8.79 7.82 7.31
CA TRP A 206 -8.19 7.16 6.15
C TRP A 206 -9.21 7.00 5.01
N ILE A 207 -10.42 6.51 5.30
CA ILE A 207 -11.49 6.34 4.30
C ILE A 207 -11.91 7.71 3.73
N SER A 208 -12.09 8.70 4.59
CA SER A 208 -12.50 10.06 4.20
C SER A 208 -11.46 10.72 3.29
N ILE A 209 -10.18 10.72 3.67
CA ILE A 209 -9.09 11.28 2.87
C ILE A 209 -8.95 10.53 1.55
N ARG A 210 -9.01 9.19 1.57
CA ARG A 210 -8.88 8.37 0.36
C ARG A 210 -10.02 8.59 -0.63
N SER A 211 -11.24 8.78 -0.13
CA SER A 211 -12.40 9.07 -0.98
C SER A 211 -12.26 10.44 -1.65
N TRP A 212 -11.72 11.42 -0.91
CA TRP A 212 -11.50 12.77 -1.42
C TRP A 212 -10.33 12.88 -2.39
N MET A 213 -9.16 12.32 -2.03
CA MET A 213 -7.93 12.26 -2.83
C MET A 213 -7.99 11.13 -3.88
N SER A 214 -9.12 11.04 -4.57
CA SER A 214 -9.35 10.05 -5.61
C SER A 214 -8.54 10.38 -6.88
N ALA A 215 -8.11 9.34 -7.61
CA ALA A 215 -7.32 9.50 -8.83
C ALA A 215 -8.01 10.39 -9.89
N PRO A 216 -9.34 10.34 -10.12
CA PRO A 216 -10.01 11.26 -11.04
C PRO A 216 -9.80 12.74 -10.70
N ARG A 217 -9.88 13.12 -9.41
CA ARG A 217 -9.70 14.51 -8.98
C ARG A 217 -8.24 14.96 -9.10
N VAL A 218 -7.31 14.10 -8.67
CA VAL A 218 -5.88 14.40 -8.65
C VAL A 218 -5.28 14.40 -10.05
N LEU A 219 -5.69 13.47 -10.91
CA LEU A 219 -5.09 13.25 -12.22
C LEU A 219 -5.92 13.79 -13.39
N GLY A 220 -7.22 14.03 -13.20
CA GLY A 220 -8.11 14.52 -14.27
C GLY A 220 -8.53 13.45 -15.25
N ILE A 221 -8.53 12.20 -14.80
CA ILE A 221 -8.95 11.04 -15.58
C ILE A 221 -10.41 10.70 -15.33
N THR A 222 -11.03 9.95 -16.25
CA THR A 222 -12.40 9.48 -16.10
C THR A 222 -12.53 8.52 -14.92
N PRO A 223 -13.59 8.62 -14.08
CA PRO A 223 -13.80 7.69 -12.99
C PRO A 223 -14.03 6.27 -13.52
N ALA A 224 -13.48 5.26 -12.84
CA ALA A 224 -13.62 3.87 -13.25
C ALA A 224 -15.08 3.43 -13.40
N ALA A 225 -15.97 3.89 -12.51
CA ALA A 225 -17.40 3.59 -12.59
C ALA A 225 -18.07 4.16 -13.85
N ALA A 226 -17.68 5.38 -14.25
CA ALA A 226 -18.17 5.98 -15.50
C ALA A 226 -17.66 5.20 -16.71
N LEU A 227 -16.39 4.81 -16.70
CA LEU A 227 -15.79 3.97 -17.75
C LEU A 227 -16.50 2.60 -17.86
N GLU A 228 -16.86 1.99 -16.72
CA GLU A 228 -17.63 0.74 -16.68
C GLU A 228 -19.05 0.91 -17.24
N THR A 229 -19.71 2.04 -16.97
CA THR A 229 -21.02 2.33 -17.57
C THR A 229 -20.92 2.53 -19.07
N THR A 230 -19.92 3.28 -19.56
CA THR A 230 -19.67 3.47 -20.99
C THR A 230 -19.38 2.14 -21.68
N ALA A 231 -18.54 1.29 -21.09
CA ALA A 231 -18.21 -0.03 -21.62
C ALA A 231 -19.43 -0.97 -21.78
N ARG A 232 -20.51 -0.74 -21.03
CA ARG A 232 -21.72 -1.57 -21.06
C ARG A 232 -22.86 -0.98 -21.88
N MET A 233 -23.07 0.33 -21.77
CA MET A 233 -24.33 0.98 -22.14
C MET A 233 -24.19 2.04 -23.25
N ASP A 234 -22.97 2.45 -23.62
CA ASP A 234 -22.79 3.54 -24.60
C ASP A 234 -23.33 3.15 -25.98
N ARG A 235 -24.06 4.06 -26.65
CA ARG A 235 -24.66 3.80 -27.96
C ARG A 235 -23.60 3.66 -29.05
N ASP A 236 -22.51 4.42 -28.97
CA ASP A 236 -21.39 4.30 -29.90
C ASP A 236 -20.62 2.99 -29.62
N HIS A 237 -20.55 2.13 -30.62
CA HIS A 237 -19.85 0.85 -30.54
C HIS A 237 -18.33 1.02 -30.36
N ASP A 238 -17.73 2.07 -30.93
CA ASP A 238 -16.30 2.28 -30.86
C ASP A 238 -15.88 2.89 -29.53
N ALA A 239 -16.65 3.84 -29.00
CA ALA A 239 -16.49 4.30 -27.62
C ALA A 239 -16.69 3.14 -26.62
N ARG A 240 -17.72 2.30 -26.81
CA ARG A 240 -17.98 1.14 -25.96
C ARG A 240 -16.82 0.14 -25.96
N ARG A 241 -16.29 -0.21 -27.14
CA ARG A 241 -15.14 -1.12 -27.30
C ARG A 241 -13.88 -0.56 -26.65
N ARG A 242 -13.55 0.71 -26.90
CA ARG A 242 -12.40 1.38 -26.28
C ARG A 242 -12.50 1.40 -24.76
N ALA A 243 -13.67 1.80 -24.23
CA ALA A 243 -13.93 1.79 -22.80
C ALA A 243 -13.80 0.37 -22.22
N ALA A 244 -14.35 -0.66 -22.87
CA ALA A 244 -14.27 -2.04 -22.40
C ALA A 244 -12.82 -2.55 -22.27
N ARG A 245 -11.96 -2.25 -23.26
CA ARG A 245 -10.53 -2.61 -23.22
C ARG A 245 -9.74 -1.83 -22.16
N GLN A 246 -10.17 -0.60 -21.88
CA GLN A 246 -9.61 0.21 -20.81
C GLN A 246 -10.11 -0.19 -19.42
N VAL A 247 -11.32 -0.72 -19.26
CA VAL A 247 -11.85 -1.10 -17.93
C VAL A 247 -11.04 -2.24 -17.31
N LEU A 248 -10.81 -3.31 -18.06
CA LEU A 248 -10.25 -4.55 -17.54
C LEU A 248 -9.49 -5.32 -18.63
N ALA A 249 -8.26 -5.73 -18.33
CA ALA A 249 -7.51 -6.68 -19.15
C ALA A 249 -7.92 -8.12 -18.82
N GLN A 250 -7.93 -8.98 -19.82
CA GLN A 250 -8.21 -10.40 -19.65
C GLN A 250 -7.10 -11.09 -18.83
N GLU A 251 -7.45 -11.71 -17.71
CA GLU A 251 -6.45 -12.35 -16.85
C GLU A 251 -6.04 -13.74 -17.37
N ARG A 252 -4.81 -13.82 -17.91
CA ARG A 252 -4.22 -15.06 -18.47
C ARG A 252 -3.73 -16.07 -17.43
N ARG A 253 -3.71 -15.70 -16.14
CA ARG A 253 -3.18 -16.49 -15.01
C ARG A 253 -4.27 -17.27 -14.27
N HIS A 254 -5.32 -17.68 -14.98
CA HIS A 254 -6.54 -18.20 -14.39
C HIS A 254 -6.53 -19.72 -14.18
N LEU A 255 -5.56 -20.42 -14.77
CA LEU A 255 -5.36 -21.86 -14.64
C LEU A 255 -4.47 -22.19 -13.44
N PRO A 256 -4.54 -23.43 -12.91
CA PRO A 256 -3.60 -23.90 -11.89
C PRO A 256 -2.16 -23.96 -12.43
N PRO A 257 -1.13 -23.67 -11.62
CA PRO A 257 0.26 -23.78 -12.05
C PRO A 257 0.69 -25.25 -12.22
N ASN A 258 1.46 -25.53 -13.26
CA ASN A 258 1.89 -26.90 -13.59
C ASN A 258 2.97 -27.41 -12.63
N PRO A 259 2.96 -28.70 -12.25
CA PRO A 259 4.02 -29.24 -11.39
C PRO A 259 5.38 -29.08 -12.07
N GLY A 260 6.42 -28.79 -11.30
CA GLY A 260 7.78 -28.59 -11.83
C GLY A 260 8.04 -27.21 -12.45
N THR A 261 7.03 -26.35 -12.61
CA THR A 261 7.22 -24.95 -13.03
C THR A 261 7.58 -24.04 -11.84
N PRO A 262 8.31 -22.93 -12.06
CA PRO A 262 8.62 -21.99 -10.98
C PRO A 262 7.36 -21.36 -10.37
N GLU A 263 6.29 -21.24 -11.15
CA GLU A 263 4.98 -20.75 -10.68
C GLU A 263 4.34 -21.68 -9.63
N ALA A 264 4.55 -23.00 -9.71
CA ALA A 264 3.99 -23.94 -8.73
C ALA A 264 4.61 -23.79 -7.34
N ALA A 265 5.90 -23.44 -7.27
CA ALA A 265 6.58 -23.09 -6.03
C ALA A 265 6.44 -21.59 -5.67
N GLY A 266 5.76 -20.79 -6.51
CA GLY A 266 5.66 -19.33 -6.38
C GLY A 266 5.17 -18.88 -5.00
N ALA A 267 4.19 -19.58 -4.42
CA ALA A 267 3.65 -19.30 -3.09
C ALA A 267 4.65 -19.51 -1.94
N LEU A 268 5.67 -20.36 -2.13
CA LEU A 268 6.73 -20.62 -1.14
C LEU A 268 7.91 -19.65 -1.27
N THR A 269 7.99 -18.89 -2.37
CA THR A 269 9.03 -17.87 -2.52
C THR A 269 8.83 -16.74 -1.51
N ALA A 270 9.91 -16.08 -1.07
CA ALA A 270 9.82 -14.94 -0.15
C ALA A 270 8.85 -13.85 -0.66
N ARG A 271 8.84 -13.62 -1.97
CA ARG A 271 7.91 -12.69 -2.62
C ARG A 271 6.46 -13.19 -2.55
N GLY A 272 6.22 -14.48 -2.78
CA GLY A 272 4.90 -15.09 -2.66
C GLY A 272 4.34 -14.98 -1.24
N LEU A 273 5.15 -15.33 -0.24
CA LEU A 273 4.83 -15.21 1.19
C LEU A 273 4.48 -13.76 1.56
N ALA A 274 5.34 -12.80 1.20
CA ALA A 274 5.08 -11.39 1.45
C ALA A 274 3.81 -10.89 0.76
N THR A 275 3.58 -11.30 -0.49
CA THR A 275 2.37 -10.93 -1.24
C THR A 275 1.11 -11.52 -0.58
N SER A 276 1.20 -12.75 -0.07
CA SER A 276 0.11 -13.41 0.65
C SER A 276 -0.28 -12.61 1.90
N VAL A 277 0.71 -12.26 2.74
CA VAL A 277 0.49 -11.46 3.94
C VAL A 277 -0.09 -10.09 3.61
N LEU A 278 0.44 -9.40 2.59
CA LEU A 278 -0.06 -8.08 2.18
C LEU A 278 -1.51 -8.12 1.70
N VAL A 279 -1.88 -9.11 0.89
CA VAL A 279 -3.24 -9.24 0.35
C VAL A 279 -4.23 -9.61 1.47
N GLN A 280 -3.88 -10.56 2.33
CA GLN A 280 -4.73 -10.97 3.44
C GLN A 280 -4.83 -9.89 4.52
N GLY A 281 -3.71 -9.27 4.91
CA GLY A 281 -3.68 -8.16 5.86
C GLY A 281 -4.51 -6.97 5.42
N GLY A 282 -4.52 -6.66 4.12
CA GLY A 282 -5.41 -5.62 3.55
C GLY A 282 -6.90 -5.94 3.68
N ALA A 283 -7.29 -7.22 3.73
CA ALA A 283 -8.65 -7.63 4.04
C ALA A 283 -8.93 -7.64 5.54
N TRP A 284 -7.99 -8.08 6.37
CA TRP A 284 -8.15 -8.02 7.83
C TRP A 284 -8.32 -6.58 8.33
N LEU A 285 -7.57 -5.62 7.78
CA LEU A 285 -7.77 -4.19 8.04
C LEU A 285 -9.17 -3.69 7.66
N ARG A 286 -9.86 -4.34 6.72
CA ARG A 286 -11.20 -3.94 6.28
C ARG A 286 -12.31 -4.60 7.08
N TRP A 287 -12.14 -5.86 7.46
CA TRP A 287 -13.22 -6.68 8.02
C TRP A 287 -13.01 -7.01 9.50
N VAL A 288 -11.76 -7.29 9.90
CA VAL A 288 -11.42 -7.75 11.25
C VAL A 288 -11.15 -6.58 12.16
N ALA A 289 -10.32 -5.63 11.73
CA ALA A 289 -9.89 -4.50 12.56
C ALA A 289 -11.08 -3.65 13.07
N PRO A 290 -12.06 -3.23 12.23
CA PRO A 290 -13.19 -2.44 12.74
C PRO A 290 -14.01 -3.19 13.80
N ALA A 291 -14.22 -4.50 13.61
CA ALA A 291 -14.99 -5.32 14.53
C ALA A 291 -14.27 -5.48 15.88
N LEU A 292 -12.97 -5.81 15.86
CA LEU A 292 -12.19 -5.97 17.09
C LEU A 292 -11.97 -4.64 17.82
N LEU A 293 -11.74 -3.55 17.10
CA LEU A 293 -11.61 -2.23 17.73
C LEU A 293 -12.95 -1.77 18.33
N GLY A 294 -14.08 -2.02 17.64
CA GLY A 294 -15.41 -1.71 18.17
C GLY A 294 -15.76 -2.51 19.43
N LEU A 295 -15.47 -3.82 19.42
CA LEU A 295 -15.57 -4.66 20.62
C LEU A 295 -14.62 -4.20 21.71
N GLY A 296 -13.41 -3.77 21.36
CA GLY A 296 -12.43 -3.25 22.31
C GLY A 296 -12.92 -1.99 23.02
N VAL A 297 -13.50 -1.03 22.30
CA VAL A 297 -14.12 0.15 22.92
C VAL A 297 -15.21 -0.26 23.93
N MET A 298 -16.06 -1.22 23.58
CA MET A 298 -17.14 -1.66 24.49
C MET A 298 -16.61 -2.42 25.70
N VAL A 299 -15.78 -3.44 25.50
CA VAL A 299 -15.29 -4.32 26.57
C VAL A 299 -14.38 -3.57 27.53
N PHE A 300 -13.41 -2.81 27.01
CA PHE A 300 -12.52 -2.02 27.86
C PHE A 300 -13.25 -0.85 28.50
N GLY A 301 -14.25 -0.26 27.83
CA GLY A 301 -15.08 0.80 28.42
C GLY A 301 -15.89 0.30 29.60
N ILE A 302 -16.53 -0.87 29.49
CA ILE A 302 -17.23 -1.51 30.61
C ILE A 302 -16.26 -1.84 31.75
N ALA A 303 -15.07 -2.33 31.43
CA ALA A 303 -14.05 -2.61 32.43
C ALA A 303 -13.55 -1.33 33.13
N ASP A 304 -13.42 -0.20 32.43
CA ASP A 304 -13.10 1.11 33.01
C ASP A 304 -14.23 1.59 33.93
N VAL A 305 -15.50 1.46 33.52
CA VAL A 305 -16.66 1.78 34.37
C VAL A 305 -16.64 0.96 35.66
N ALA A 306 -16.48 -0.36 35.55
CA ALA A 306 -16.41 -1.24 36.70
C ALA A 306 -15.26 -0.84 37.62
N ALA A 307 -14.06 -0.63 37.07
CA ALA A 307 -12.88 -0.26 37.84
C ALA A 307 -13.05 1.08 38.60
N VAL A 308 -13.66 2.07 37.97
CA VAL A 308 -13.92 3.38 38.59
C VAL A 308 -14.95 3.27 39.72
N PHE A 309 -16.07 2.56 39.51
CA PHE A 309 -17.09 2.41 40.56
C PHE A 309 -16.68 1.49 41.70
N THR A 310 -15.90 0.44 41.44
CA THR A 310 -15.31 -0.39 42.51
C THR A 310 -14.20 0.36 43.25
N GLY A 311 -13.43 1.19 42.54
CA GLY A 311 -12.38 2.06 43.10
C GLY A 311 -12.91 3.27 43.87
N MET A 312 -14.16 3.69 43.70
CA MET A 312 -14.75 4.72 44.58
C MET A 312 -14.83 4.26 46.06
N GLY A 313 -14.65 2.97 46.35
CA GLY A 313 -14.48 2.45 47.70
C GLY A 313 -13.03 2.30 48.20
N GLN A 314 -12.02 2.43 47.33
CA GLN A 314 -10.58 2.31 47.64
C GLN A 314 -9.75 3.21 46.71
N ASP A 315 -9.01 4.17 47.29
CA ASP A 315 -8.17 5.18 46.62
C ASP A 315 -7.91 4.97 45.11
N LEU A 316 -8.37 5.91 44.29
CA LEU A 316 -8.20 5.96 42.82
C LEU A 316 -6.75 5.78 42.34
N GLN A 317 -5.75 5.98 43.21
CA GLN A 317 -4.33 5.72 42.92
C GLN A 317 -3.97 4.22 42.87
N ALA A 318 -4.70 3.35 43.58
CA ALA A 318 -4.41 1.90 43.62
C ALA A 318 -4.84 1.15 42.35
N VAL A 319 -5.83 1.68 41.61
CA VAL A 319 -6.33 1.10 40.35
C VAL A 319 -5.39 1.41 39.16
N GLN A 320 -4.49 2.40 39.30
CA GLN A 320 -3.57 2.83 38.23
C GLN A 320 -2.32 1.95 38.05
N SER A 321 -2.12 0.92 38.88
CA SER A 321 -0.81 0.26 39.03
C SER A 321 -0.74 -1.23 38.69
N ALA A 322 -1.65 -1.79 37.89
CA ALA A 322 -1.44 -3.10 37.28
C ALA A 322 -0.87 -2.93 35.86
N PRO A 323 0.48 -2.87 35.67
CA PRO A 323 1.06 -2.89 34.33
C PRO A 323 0.62 -4.16 33.58
N LEU A 324 0.62 -4.12 32.24
CA LEU A 324 0.38 -5.32 31.45
C LEU A 324 1.44 -6.37 31.84
N ASN A 325 1.01 -7.48 32.42
CA ASN A 325 1.92 -8.54 32.84
C ASN A 325 2.69 -9.03 31.61
N TRP A 326 4.02 -9.10 31.67
CA TRP A 326 4.88 -9.53 30.56
C TRP A 326 4.41 -10.81 29.83
N PRO A 327 3.88 -11.83 30.52
CA PRO A 327 3.22 -12.97 29.89
C PRO A 327 2.11 -12.64 28.88
N THR A 328 1.32 -11.60 29.14
CA THR A 328 0.21 -11.18 28.26
C THR A 328 0.72 -10.53 26.97
N VAL A 329 1.81 -9.73 27.06
CA VAL A 329 2.47 -9.13 25.89
C VAL A 329 3.10 -10.20 25.01
N LEU A 330 3.84 -11.14 25.63
CA LEU A 330 4.43 -12.27 24.92
C LEU A 330 3.36 -13.17 24.27
N GLY A 331 2.25 -13.41 24.97
CA GLY A 331 1.11 -14.16 24.44
C GLY A 331 0.50 -13.50 23.20
N ALA A 332 0.28 -12.17 23.24
CA ALA A 332 -0.23 -11.42 22.09
C ALA A 332 0.75 -11.44 20.90
N ALA A 333 2.06 -11.29 21.16
CA ALA A 333 3.10 -11.37 20.14
C ALA A 333 3.15 -12.75 19.47
N LEU A 334 3.00 -13.83 20.25
CA LEU A 334 2.94 -15.19 19.74
C LEU A 334 1.72 -15.39 18.83
N ILE A 335 0.53 -14.92 19.24
CA ILE A 335 -0.69 -15.00 18.41
C ILE A 335 -0.46 -14.28 17.08
N ALA A 336 0.08 -13.05 17.12
CA ALA A 336 0.36 -12.27 15.92
C ALA A 336 1.34 -12.98 14.99
N LEU A 337 2.44 -13.52 15.54
CA LEU A 337 3.46 -14.23 14.79
C LEU A 337 2.90 -15.49 14.11
N VAL A 338 2.17 -16.33 14.86
CA VAL A 338 1.55 -17.56 14.33
C VAL A 338 0.52 -17.22 13.25
N THR A 339 -0.29 -16.20 13.45
CA THR A 339 -1.32 -15.79 12.48
C THR A 339 -0.69 -15.26 11.19
N VAL A 340 0.37 -14.44 11.29
CA VAL A 340 1.11 -13.93 10.12
C VAL A 340 1.81 -15.06 9.38
N ALA A 341 2.47 -15.98 10.11
CA ALA A 341 3.11 -17.15 9.51
C ALA A 341 2.08 -18.04 8.81
N ALA A 342 0.95 -18.32 9.45
CA ALA A 342 -0.14 -19.09 8.86
C ALA A 342 -0.67 -18.42 7.58
N ALA A 343 -0.90 -17.11 7.59
CA ALA A 343 -1.32 -16.40 6.39
C ALA A 343 -0.29 -16.43 5.27
N ALA A 344 1.00 -16.35 5.59
CA ALA A 344 2.08 -16.46 4.62
C ALA A 344 2.05 -17.82 3.90
N PHE A 345 2.00 -18.92 4.65
CA PHE A 345 2.11 -20.29 4.12
C PHE A 345 0.78 -20.93 3.71
N ALA A 346 -0.36 -20.39 4.12
CA ALA A 346 -1.68 -20.97 3.87
C ALA A 346 -1.97 -21.28 2.40
N PRO A 347 -1.68 -20.40 1.41
CA PRO A 347 -1.91 -20.72 0.01
C PRO A 347 -1.10 -21.95 -0.46
N ALA A 348 0.17 -22.03 -0.07
CA ALA A 348 1.05 -23.13 -0.45
C ALA A 348 0.53 -24.47 0.10
N LEU A 349 0.19 -24.51 1.40
CA LEU A 349 -0.38 -25.70 2.04
C LEU A 349 -1.76 -26.05 1.45
N ALA A 350 -2.60 -25.06 1.17
CA ALA A 350 -3.90 -25.29 0.55
C ALA A 350 -3.77 -25.89 -0.86
N ALA A 351 -2.77 -25.47 -1.64
CA ALA A 351 -2.53 -26.03 -2.97
C ALA A 351 -1.98 -27.46 -2.94
N THR A 352 -1.14 -27.82 -1.97
CA THR A 352 -0.68 -29.21 -1.82
C THR A 352 -1.84 -30.14 -1.47
N LEU A 353 -2.73 -29.70 -0.56
CA LEU A 353 -3.95 -30.43 -0.19
C LEU A 353 -5.00 -30.49 -1.31
N SER A 354 -4.94 -29.59 -2.29
CA SER A 354 -5.89 -29.51 -3.41
C SER A 354 -5.38 -30.12 -4.73
N ARG A 355 -4.25 -30.82 -4.73
CA ARG A 355 -3.61 -31.34 -5.96
C ARG A 355 -4.55 -32.18 -6.82
N SER A 356 -5.37 -33.04 -6.20
CA SER A 356 -6.33 -33.91 -6.91
C SER A 356 -7.39 -33.14 -7.69
N GLN A 357 -7.74 -31.92 -7.27
CA GLN A 357 -8.77 -31.11 -7.95
C GLN A 357 -8.27 -30.44 -9.23
N ARG A 358 -6.96 -30.49 -9.51
CA ARG A 358 -6.42 -29.98 -10.77
C ARG A 358 -6.93 -30.76 -11.98
N ALA A 359 -7.14 -32.06 -11.82
CA ALA A 359 -7.69 -32.94 -12.84
C ALA A 359 -9.18 -32.70 -13.13
N GLN A 360 -9.81 -31.74 -12.45
CA GLN A 360 -11.21 -31.37 -12.66
C GLN A 360 -11.35 -30.02 -13.40
N VAL A 361 -10.24 -29.36 -13.73
CA VAL A 361 -10.25 -28.09 -14.46
C VAL A 361 -10.28 -28.37 -15.96
N THR A 362 -11.40 -28.03 -16.60
CA THR A 362 -11.65 -28.31 -18.03
C THR A 362 -11.85 -27.06 -18.87
N ASP A 363 -12.13 -25.89 -18.27
CA ASP A 363 -12.39 -24.64 -18.98
C ASP A 363 -11.13 -23.75 -19.05
N GLN A 364 -10.74 -23.37 -20.28
CA GLN A 364 -9.63 -22.46 -20.58
C GLN A 364 -10.05 -20.98 -20.62
N ARG A 365 -11.33 -20.67 -20.44
CA ARG A 365 -11.85 -19.30 -20.50
C ARG A 365 -11.61 -18.58 -19.18
N SER A 366 -11.30 -17.29 -19.29
CA SER A 366 -11.16 -16.41 -18.13
C SER A 366 -12.48 -15.75 -17.75
N TYR A 367 -12.88 -15.82 -16.49
CA TYR A 367 -14.09 -15.15 -15.99
C TYR A 367 -13.76 -14.06 -14.95
N PRO A 368 -14.36 -12.85 -15.08
CA PRO A 368 -14.12 -11.75 -14.13
C PRO A 368 -14.82 -11.96 -12.78
N SER A 369 -15.95 -12.67 -12.75
CA SER A 369 -16.72 -12.90 -11.52
C SER A 369 -16.25 -14.14 -10.75
N TRP A 370 -16.09 -14.01 -9.43
CA TRP A 370 -15.70 -15.13 -8.56
C TRP A 370 -16.68 -16.30 -8.64
N ALA A 371 -17.99 -16.03 -8.66
CA ALA A 371 -19.02 -17.08 -8.70
C ALA A 371 -18.88 -17.98 -9.93
N HIS A 372 -18.52 -17.43 -11.09
CA HIS A 372 -18.25 -18.24 -12.28
C HIS A 372 -16.90 -18.96 -12.17
N ARG A 373 -15.85 -18.24 -11.76
CA ARG A 373 -14.51 -18.83 -11.57
C ARG A 373 -14.51 -20.05 -10.66
N ALA A 374 -15.17 -19.95 -9.51
CA ALA A 374 -15.20 -21.02 -8.53
C ALA A 374 -15.94 -22.27 -9.03
N ARG A 375 -16.86 -22.13 -9.99
CA ARG A 375 -17.57 -23.25 -10.62
C ARG A 375 -16.72 -23.95 -11.69
N VAL A 376 -15.98 -23.18 -12.48
CA VAL A 376 -15.17 -23.73 -13.60
C VAL A 376 -13.75 -24.14 -13.19
N ASN A 377 -13.24 -23.58 -12.10
CA ASN A 377 -11.92 -23.90 -11.54
C ASN A 377 -12.07 -24.40 -10.09
N PRO A 378 -12.41 -25.69 -9.91
CA PRO A 378 -12.58 -26.29 -8.58
C PRO A 378 -11.29 -26.21 -7.75
N TRP A 379 -10.12 -26.33 -8.37
CA TRP A 379 -8.83 -26.14 -7.70
C TRP A 379 -8.71 -24.74 -7.07
N GLU A 380 -8.98 -23.67 -7.83
CA GLU A 380 -8.92 -22.30 -7.31
C GLU A 380 -9.93 -22.10 -6.16
N ALA A 381 -11.14 -22.63 -6.31
CA ALA A 381 -12.16 -22.59 -5.25
C ALA A 381 -11.71 -23.29 -3.96
N ARG A 382 -11.13 -24.49 -4.08
CA ARG A 382 -10.65 -25.29 -2.94
C ARG A 382 -9.45 -24.65 -2.26
N VAL A 383 -8.49 -24.14 -3.02
CA VAL A 383 -7.30 -23.47 -2.47
C VAL A 383 -7.70 -22.22 -1.67
N VAL A 384 -8.59 -21.39 -2.21
CA VAL A 384 -9.10 -20.21 -1.51
C VAL A 384 -9.85 -20.60 -0.22
N GLY A 385 -10.72 -21.61 -0.30
CA GLY A 385 -11.47 -22.09 0.86
C GLY A 385 -10.56 -22.65 1.95
N LEU A 386 -9.65 -23.56 1.59
CA LEU A 386 -8.71 -24.18 2.54
C LEU A 386 -7.76 -23.15 3.15
N SER A 387 -7.30 -22.15 2.39
CA SER A 387 -6.44 -21.10 2.94
C SER A 387 -7.13 -20.33 4.07
N GLY A 388 -8.42 -20.03 3.92
CA GLY A 388 -9.23 -19.42 4.99
C GLY A 388 -9.34 -20.33 6.22
N TRP A 389 -9.59 -21.62 6.02
CA TRP A 389 -9.64 -22.61 7.11
C TRP A 389 -8.31 -22.79 7.83
N ILE A 390 -7.20 -22.81 7.10
CA ILE A 390 -5.85 -22.94 7.67
C ILE A 390 -5.53 -21.73 8.56
N VAL A 391 -5.83 -20.51 8.08
CA VAL A 391 -5.63 -19.29 8.87
C VAL A 391 -6.51 -19.29 10.11
N ALA A 392 -7.79 -19.64 9.97
CA ALA A 392 -8.71 -19.72 11.12
C ALA A 392 -8.27 -20.78 12.13
N GLY A 393 -7.90 -21.98 11.68
CA GLY A 393 -7.43 -23.07 12.52
C GLY A 393 -6.13 -22.70 13.26
N ALA A 394 -5.18 -22.07 12.58
CA ALA A 394 -3.95 -21.60 13.20
C ALA A 394 -4.19 -20.49 14.24
N ALA A 395 -5.09 -19.54 13.94
CA ALA A 395 -5.47 -18.51 14.89
C ALA A 395 -6.19 -19.08 16.11
N LEU A 396 -7.08 -20.07 15.93
CA LEU A 396 -7.76 -20.77 17.02
C LEU A 396 -6.76 -21.53 17.90
N ALA A 397 -5.82 -22.26 17.29
CA ALA A 397 -4.76 -22.94 18.01
C ALA A 397 -3.90 -21.95 18.81
N ALA A 398 -3.55 -20.81 18.22
CA ALA A 398 -2.80 -19.76 18.93
C ALA A 398 -3.57 -19.22 20.13
N ILE A 399 -4.88 -18.95 20.00
CA ILE A 399 -5.73 -18.50 21.11
C ILE A 399 -5.81 -19.57 22.20
N ALA A 400 -5.97 -20.85 21.84
CA ALA A 400 -6.02 -21.93 22.81
C ALA A 400 -4.70 -22.10 23.57
N ILE A 401 -3.56 -21.99 22.88
CA ILE A 401 -2.23 -21.99 23.50
C ILE A 401 -2.08 -20.79 24.44
N THR A 402 -2.49 -19.59 24.02
CA THR A 402 -2.44 -18.41 24.89
C THR A 402 -3.31 -18.57 26.12
N ALA A 403 -4.53 -19.11 26.00
CA ALA A 403 -5.40 -19.39 27.14
C ALA A 403 -4.74 -20.37 28.12
N LEU A 404 -4.15 -21.46 27.61
CA LEU A 404 -3.43 -22.44 28.43
C LEU A 404 -2.23 -21.80 29.15
N VAL A 405 -1.44 -20.97 28.45
CA VAL A 405 -0.29 -20.27 29.03
C VAL A 405 -0.73 -19.28 30.11
N LEU A 406 -1.83 -18.55 29.90
CA LEU A 406 -2.37 -17.62 30.90
C LEU A 406 -2.81 -18.35 32.17
N GLU A 407 -3.45 -19.52 32.05
CA GLU A 407 -3.83 -20.35 33.19
C GLU A 407 -2.62 -20.94 33.92
N LEU A 408 -1.66 -21.50 33.17
CA LEU A 408 -0.44 -22.08 33.76
C LEU A 408 0.41 -21.05 34.51
N LEU A 409 0.34 -19.77 34.11
CA LEU A 409 1.06 -18.67 34.75
C LEU A 409 0.23 -17.98 35.84
N GLY A 410 -1.00 -18.45 36.14
CA GLY A 410 -1.90 -17.80 37.10
C GLY A 410 -2.29 -16.37 36.72
N ALA A 411 -2.23 -16.04 35.42
CA ALA A 411 -2.50 -14.71 34.86
C ALA A 411 -3.89 -14.61 34.21
N GLY A 412 -4.73 -15.64 34.35
CA GLY A 412 -6.13 -15.66 33.91
C GLY A 412 -6.98 -14.67 34.71
N THR A 413 -7.68 -13.78 34.02
CA THR A 413 -8.64 -12.83 34.59
C THR A 413 -9.96 -12.92 33.81
N GLY A 414 -11.07 -12.44 34.39
CA GLY A 414 -12.34 -12.38 33.65
C GLY A 414 -12.23 -11.60 32.33
N LEU A 415 -11.40 -10.55 32.32
CA LEU A 415 -11.12 -9.75 31.12
C LEU A 415 -10.33 -10.54 30.07
N SER A 416 -9.29 -11.29 30.47
CA SER A 416 -8.51 -12.10 29.51
C SER A 416 -9.33 -13.26 28.94
N TRP A 417 -10.18 -13.91 29.75
CA TRP A 417 -11.13 -14.92 29.27
C TRP A 417 -12.18 -14.36 28.31
N THR A 418 -12.67 -13.15 28.56
CA THR A 418 -13.57 -12.44 27.63
C THR A 418 -12.91 -12.31 26.25
N TRP A 419 -11.63 -11.93 26.21
CA TRP A 419 -10.87 -11.82 24.95
C TRP A 419 -10.53 -13.16 24.31
N VAL A 420 -10.28 -14.21 25.08
CA VAL A 420 -10.13 -15.58 24.57
C VAL A 420 -11.41 -16.03 23.85
N VAL A 421 -12.57 -15.81 24.49
CA VAL A 421 -13.89 -16.16 23.92
C VAL A 421 -14.22 -15.32 22.69
N LEU A 422 -14.06 -14.00 22.76
CA LEU A 422 -14.26 -13.10 21.61
C LEU A 422 -13.28 -13.41 20.47
N GLY A 423 -12.04 -13.77 20.80
CA GLY A 423 -11.05 -14.23 19.84
C GLY A 423 -11.54 -15.47 19.09
N ALA A 424 -11.99 -16.49 19.82
CA ALA A 424 -12.45 -17.75 19.25
C ALA A 424 -13.77 -17.60 18.44
N LEU A 425 -14.72 -16.81 18.93
CA LEU A 425 -16.06 -16.69 18.34
C LEU A 425 -16.17 -15.60 17.26
N VAL A 426 -15.34 -14.56 17.32
CA VAL A 426 -15.43 -13.41 16.40
C VAL A 426 -14.15 -13.24 15.58
N ALA A 427 -12.98 -13.13 16.21
CA ALA A 427 -11.74 -12.85 15.49
C ALA A 427 -11.36 -13.97 14.51
N VAL A 428 -11.40 -15.22 14.97
CA VAL A 428 -11.04 -16.41 14.18
C VAL A 428 -11.90 -16.57 12.92
N PRO A 429 -13.25 -16.56 13.01
CA PRO A 429 -14.09 -16.63 11.81
C PRO A 429 -13.84 -15.47 10.85
N LEU A 430 -13.70 -14.24 11.35
CA LEU A 430 -13.44 -13.07 10.51
C LEU A 430 -12.07 -13.12 9.83
N LEU A 431 -11.04 -13.63 10.51
CA LEU A 431 -9.71 -13.85 9.92
C LEU A 431 -9.80 -14.85 8.77
N GLY A 432 -10.45 -16.00 8.98
CA GLY A 432 -10.65 -17.01 7.94
C GLY A 432 -11.45 -16.52 6.74
N LEU A 433 -12.60 -15.85 6.99
CA LEU A 433 -13.43 -15.26 5.94
C LEU A 433 -12.72 -14.12 5.20
N GLY A 434 -11.99 -13.27 5.93
CA GLY A 434 -11.19 -12.18 5.38
C GLY A 434 -10.07 -12.70 4.47
N SER A 435 -9.35 -13.74 4.91
CA SER A 435 -8.31 -14.41 4.13
C SER A 435 -8.86 -15.06 2.87
N ALA A 436 -9.96 -15.81 2.98
CA ALA A 436 -10.63 -16.38 1.81
C ALA A 436 -11.08 -15.29 0.84
N SER A 437 -11.74 -14.23 1.35
CA SER A 437 -12.18 -13.10 0.52
C SER A 437 -11.03 -12.41 -0.21
N ALA A 438 -9.89 -12.21 0.45
CA ALA A 438 -8.69 -11.62 -0.15
C ALA A 438 -8.17 -12.47 -1.31
N LEU A 439 -8.04 -13.78 -1.08
CA LEU A 439 -7.46 -14.71 -2.05
C LEU A 439 -8.34 -14.93 -3.28
N ARG A 440 -9.66 -14.69 -3.22
CA ARG A 440 -10.54 -14.68 -4.42
C ARG A 440 -10.04 -13.77 -5.56
N SER A 441 -9.34 -12.69 -5.22
CA SER A 441 -8.70 -11.77 -6.17
C SER A 441 -7.17 -11.82 -6.12
N GLY A 442 -6.59 -12.24 -5.00
CA GLY A 442 -5.16 -12.17 -4.74
C GLY A 442 -4.37 -13.44 -5.03
N LEU A 443 -5.00 -14.61 -5.09
CA LEU A 443 -4.29 -15.90 -5.15
C LEU A 443 -3.34 -15.97 -6.34
N ARG A 444 -3.78 -15.49 -7.50
CA ARG A 444 -2.99 -15.49 -8.74
C ARG A 444 -1.74 -14.62 -8.62
N ALA A 445 -1.78 -13.57 -7.80
CA ALA A 445 -0.63 -12.73 -7.53
C ALA A 445 0.43 -13.42 -6.65
N VAL A 446 -0.01 -14.34 -5.78
CA VAL A 446 0.85 -15.14 -4.90
C VAL A 446 1.65 -16.17 -5.69
N TYR A 447 1.04 -16.86 -6.66
CA TYR A 447 1.71 -17.87 -7.47
C TYR A 447 2.50 -17.30 -8.65
N TYR A 448 1.84 -16.46 -9.46
CA TYR A 448 2.40 -15.99 -10.73
C TYR A 448 3.16 -14.65 -10.60
N GLY A 449 3.04 -13.96 -9.47
CA GLY A 449 3.60 -12.63 -9.26
C GLY A 449 2.68 -11.51 -9.78
N PRO A 450 3.19 -10.35 -10.19
CA PRO A 450 2.34 -9.24 -10.61
C PRO A 450 1.71 -9.46 -11.99
N ALA A 451 0.50 -8.93 -12.19
CA ALA A 451 -0.31 -9.24 -13.39
C ALA A 451 0.25 -8.70 -14.71
N HIS A 452 0.89 -7.53 -14.66
CA HIS A 452 1.46 -6.84 -15.83
C HIS A 452 2.53 -7.64 -16.57
N ARG A 453 3.11 -8.66 -15.91
CA ARG A 453 4.05 -9.57 -16.56
C ARG A 453 3.39 -10.47 -17.60
N TYR A 454 2.07 -10.61 -17.57
CA TYR A 454 1.34 -11.55 -18.44
C TYR A 454 0.24 -10.87 -19.24
N MET A 455 -0.32 -9.78 -18.71
CA MET A 455 -1.31 -8.98 -19.43
C MET A 455 -1.26 -7.52 -18.98
N ARG A 456 -1.33 -6.62 -19.95
CA ARG A 456 -1.54 -5.18 -19.74
C ARG A 456 -2.91 -4.81 -20.31
N ARG A 457 -3.59 -3.86 -19.67
CA ARG A 457 -4.83 -3.31 -20.23
C ARG A 457 -4.47 -2.19 -21.19
N GLU A 458 -5.33 -1.94 -22.16
CA GLU A 458 -5.17 -0.81 -23.05
C GLU A 458 -5.40 0.47 -22.25
N ALA A 459 -4.35 1.27 -22.08
CA ALA A 459 -4.43 2.57 -21.43
C ALA A 459 -3.62 3.58 -22.25
N PRO A 460 -4.16 4.78 -22.48
CA PRO A 460 -3.48 5.81 -23.27
C PRO A 460 -2.14 6.23 -22.64
N HIS A 461 -2.00 6.08 -21.33
CA HIS A 461 -0.82 6.51 -20.59
C HIS A 461 -0.07 5.32 -19.96
N ALA A 462 1.26 5.36 -20.08
CA ALA A 462 2.20 4.40 -19.47
C ALA A 462 2.88 4.97 -18.21
N LEU A 463 2.74 6.27 -17.94
CA LEU A 463 3.32 6.90 -16.75
C LEU A 463 2.48 8.08 -16.25
N ILE A 464 2.43 8.28 -14.93
CA ILE A 464 1.71 9.44 -14.35
C ILE A 464 2.49 10.74 -14.58
N ALA A 465 3.76 10.79 -14.19
CA ALA A 465 4.61 11.97 -14.33
C ALA A 465 6.07 11.53 -14.53
N PRO A 466 6.89 12.31 -15.25
CA PRO A 466 8.28 11.95 -15.47
C PRO A 466 9.07 11.91 -14.16
N ASP A 467 10.12 11.11 -14.15
CA ASP A 467 10.96 10.94 -12.97
C ASP A 467 11.85 12.15 -12.69
N ILE A 468 12.29 12.80 -13.77
CA ILE A 468 13.13 14.00 -13.75
C ILE A 468 12.61 14.95 -14.83
N GLY A 469 12.62 16.25 -14.55
CA GLY A 469 12.24 17.30 -15.49
C GLY A 469 10.75 17.31 -15.83
N THR A 470 10.48 17.74 -17.06
CA THR A 470 9.15 17.84 -17.65
C THR A 470 8.98 16.84 -18.80
N ARG A 471 7.74 16.69 -19.27
CA ARG A 471 7.43 15.94 -20.49
C ARG A 471 8.22 16.46 -21.71
N ALA A 472 8.41 17.77 -21.81
CA ALA A 472 9.19 18.38 -22.89
C ALA A 472 10.68 18.04 -22.78
N ASP A 473 11.24 18.08 -21.56
CA ASP A 473 12.64 17.68 -21.34
C ASP A 473 12.86 16.21 -21.71
N ARG A 474 11.87 15.36 -21.40
CA ARG A 474 11.90 13.94 -21.79
C ARG A 474 11.75 13.71 -23.31
N ALA A 475 11.09 14.60 -24.03
CA ALA A 475 11.04 14.54 -25.49
C ALA A 475 12.40 14.85 -26.12
N ARG A 476 13.24 15.65 -25.45
CA ARG A 476 14.60 15.98 -25.87
C ARG A 476 15.60 14.87 -25.54
N ASP A 477 15.28 13.98 -24.60
CA ASP A 477 16.15 12.89 -24.18
C ASP A 477 16.52 11.99 -25.37
N PRO A 478 17.82 11.88 -25.72
CA PRO A 478 18.24 11.16 -26.91
C PRO A 478 17.83 9.69 -26.91
N ALA A 479 17.85 9.01 -25.75
CA ALA A 479 17.45 7.61 -25.66
C ALA A 479 15.93 7.41 -25.81
N VAL A 480 15.13 8.40 -25.43
CA VAL A 480 13.67 8.37 -25.63
C VAL A 480 13.35 8.56 -27.11
N ARG A 481 14.05 9.47 -27.79
CA ARG A 481 13.92 9.68 -29.25
C ARG A 481 14.32 8.43 -30.04
N ALA A 482 15.46 7.83 -29.69
CA ALA A 482 15.93 6.57 -30.27
C ALA A 482 14.92 5.43 -30.11
N HIS A 483 14.39 5.26 -28.89
CA HIS A 483 13.38 4.24 -28.60
C HIS A 483 12.08 4.50 -29.36
N LEU A 484 11.67 5.76 -29.51
CA LEU A 484 10.49 6.13 -30.29
C LEU A 484 10.70 5.85 -31.79
N ARG A 485 11.89 6.14 -32.33
CA ARG A 485 12.28 5.77 -33.70
C ARG A 485 12.18 4.26 -33.93
N GLN A 486 12.75 3.45 -33.02
CA GLN A 486 12.65 1.99 -33.12
C GLN A 486 11.19 1.50 -33.10
N ARG A 487 10.33 2.12 -32.30
CA ARG A 487 8.89 1.80 -32.29
C ARG A 487 8.21 2.13 -33.62
N LEU A 488 8.43 3.35 -34.15
CA LEU A 488 7.85 3.77 -35.43
C LEU A 488 8.31 2.90 -36.60
N GLN A 489 9.60 2.50 -36.60
CA GLN A 489 10.13 1.56 -37.60
C GLN A 489 9.52 0.16 -37.47
N ALA A 490 9.24 -0.30 -36.25
CA ALA A 490 8.63 -1.59 -36.00
C ALA A 490 7.12 -1.64 -36.31
N ASP A 491 6.41 -0.50 -36.23
CA ASP A 491 4.98 -0.40 -36.51
C ASP A 491 4.65 -0.61 -38.01
N GLY A 492 5.65 -0.56 -38.89
CA GLY A 492 5.53 -0.96 -40.30
C GLY A 492 4.64 -0.05 -41.16
N GLN A 493 4.18 1.08 -40.62
CA GLN A 493 3.46 2.13 -41.36
C GLN A 493 4.43 3.21 -41.85
N ASP A 494 3.98 4.05 -42.79
CA ASP A 494 4.78 5.16 -43.32
C ASP A 494 4.85 6.31 -42.29
N HIS A 495 5.86 6.23 -41.41
CA HIS A 495 6.18 7.24 -40.39
C HIS A 495 7.37 8.12 -40.78
N THR A 496 7.65 8.26 -42.09
CA THR A 496 8.83 8.98 -42.59
C THR A 496 8.92 10.43 -42.10
N LEU A 497 7.78 11.14 -42.05
CA LEU A 497 7.70 12.51 -41.54
C LEU A 497 7.95 12.60 -40.02
N GLU A 498 7.38 11.66 -39.25
CA GLU A 498 7.55 11.63 -37.79
C GLU A 498 9.01 11.29 -37.41
N ILE A 499 9.65 10.40 -38.17
CA ILE A 499 11.07 10.07 -38.02
C ILE A 499 11.96 11.29 -38.36
N PHE A 500 11.62 12.02 -39.41
CA PHE A 500 12.33 13.25 -39.79
C PHE A 500 12.21 14.33 -38.71
N ASP A 501 11.02 14.54 -38.15
CA ASP A 501 10.80 15.51 -37.06
C ASP A 501 11.57 15.14 -35.78
N LEU A 502 11.69 13.84 -35.47
CA LEU A 502 12.50 13.35 -34.33
C LEU A 502 13.99 13.62 -34.50
N ASP A 503 14.48 13.44 -35.73
CA ASP A 503 15.88 13.68 -36.10
C ASP A 503 16.21 15.17 -36.17
N ALA A 504 15.24 16.01 -36.55
CA ALA A 504 15.39 17.48 -36.57
C ALA A 504 15.36 18.11 -35.16
N ALA A 505 14.73 17.45 -34.19
CA ALA A 505 14.51 17.98 -32.84
C ALA A 505 15.74 17.96 -31.90
N GLY A 506 16.91 17.46 -32.34
CA GLY A 506 18.15 17.47 -31.54
C GLY A 506 19.32 16.82 -32.27
N GLU A 507 20.51 16.79 -31.63
CA GLU A 507 21.73 16.22 -32.25
C GLU A 507 21.52 14.77 -32.72
N ARG A 508 22.18 14.44 -33.83
CA ARG A 508 22.05 13.19 -34.58
C ARG A 508 22.64 12.04 -33.75
N LEU A 509 21.75 11.29 -33.11
CA LEU A 509 22.07 10.06 -32.39
C LEU A 509 22.70 9.04 -33.32
N TRP A 510 24.02 8.86 -33.25
CA TRP A 510 24.68 7.71 -33.87
C TRP A 510 24.45 6.49 -32.99
N ILE A 511 23.47 5.67 -33.38
CA ILE A 511 23.23 4.35 -32.78
C ILE A 511 23.70 3.31 -33.78
N ASP A 512 24.68 2.51 -33.38
CA ASP A 512 25.09 1.35 -34.18
C ASP A 512 24.02 0.27 -34.07
N GLU A 513 23.24 0.10 -35.15
CA GLU A 513 22.13 -0.85 -35.24
C GLU A 513 22.58 -2.32 -35.31
N SER A 514 23.89 -2.59 -35.45
CA SER A 514 24.41 -3.95 -35.63
C SER A 514 24.63 -4.73 -34.32
N LEU A 515 24.56 -4.07 -33.15
CA LEU A 515 24.83 -4.70 -31.86
C LEU A 515 23.54 -4.99 -31.07
N PRO A 516 23.22 -6.27 -30.78
CA PRO A 516 22.06 -6.61 -29.95
C PRO A 516 22.29 -6.10 -28.52
N GLY A 517 21.55 -5.05 -28.15
CA GLY A 517 21.66 -4.41 -26.84
C GLY A 517 22.58 -3.19 -26.79
N ALA A 518 22.87 -2.54 -27.93
CA ALA A 518 23.51 -1.23 -27.99
C ALA A 518 22.71 -0.19 -27.17
N ARG A 519 23.04 -0.09 -25.88
CA ARG A 519 22.64 1.00 -25.02
C ARG A 519 23.52 2.17 -25.44
N THR A 520 22.93 3.09 -26.20
CA THR A 520 23.35 4.49 -26.42
C THR A 520 24.79 4.83 -26.03
N THR A 521 25.60 5.22 -27.01
CA THR A 521 26.94 5.82 -26.82
C THR A 521 26.92 7.17 -26.10
N GLU A 522 25.74 7.79 -25.91
CA GLU A 522 25.59 9.09 -25.28
C GLU A 522 25.26 9.00 -23.78
N VAL A 523 26.05 9.72 -22.98
CA VAL A 523 25.87 9.89 -21.53
C VAL A 523 24.64 10.76 -21.26
N ARG A 524 23.64 10.21 -20.56
CA ARG A 524 22.45 10.98 -20.15
C ARG A 524 22.82 11.88 -18.96
N GLU A 525 22.59 13.18 -19.10
CA GLU A 525 22.72 14.15 -18.00
C GLU A 525 21.91 13.70 -16.75
N ALA A 526 20.73 13.12 -16.97
CA ALA A 526 19.89 12.54 -15.92
C ALA A 526 20.52 11.34 -15.18
N ASP A 527 21.32 10.51 -15.86
CA ASP A 527 22.01 9.37 -15.25
C ASP A 527 23.28 9.80 -14.50
N VAL A 528 23.91 10.90 -14.92
CA VAL A 528 25.00 11.59 -14.18
C VAL A 528 24.44 12.25 -12.92
N ILE A 529 23.36 13.01 -13.01
CA ILE A 529 22.67 13.64 -11.85
C ILE A 529 22.17 12.58 -10.86
N ALA A 530 21.75 11.42 -11.34
CA ALA A 530 21.31 10.30 -10.50
C ALA A 530 22.47 9.46 -9.91
N GLY A 531 23.73 9.82 -10.18
CA GLY A 531 24.92 9.13 -9.69
C GLY A 531 25.10 7.71 -10.24
N ARG A 532 24.49 7.39 -11.39
CA ARG A 532 24.57 6.06 -12.03
C ARG A 532 25.74 5.95 -13.00
N LEU A 533 26.21 7.08 -13.51
CA LEU A 533 27.42 7.22 -14.31
C LEU A 533 28.37 8.21 -13.63
N PRO A 534 29.69 7.97 -13.65
CA PRO A 534 30.66 8.97 -13.21
C PRO A 534 30.53 10.22 -14.09
N ASP A 535 30.52 11.40 -13.48
CA ASP A 535 30.64 12.66 -14.21
C ASP A 535 32.08 12.80 -14.69
N PHE A 536 32.30 12.74 -16.00
CA PHE A 536 33.62 12.85 -16.61
C PHE A 536 34.04 14.30 -16.90
N GLY A 537 33.29 15.30 -16.41
CA GLY A 537 33.70 16.71 -16.50
C GLY A 537 33.42 17.37 -17.85
N GLY A 538 32.33 16.99 -18.53
CA GLY A 538 31.88 17.64 -19.76
C GLY A 538 31.45 19.09 -19.54
N ASP A 539 31.29 19.85 -20.64
CA ASP A 539 30.95 21.28 -20.60
C ASP A 539 29.69 21.56 -19.77
N GLY A 540 29.84 22.38 -18.73
CA GLY A 540 28.77 22.72 -17.78
C GLY A 540 28.72 21.87 -16.50
N SER A 541 29.64 20.91 -16.33
CA SER A 541 29.76 20.12 -15.09
C SER A 541 30.25 20.98 -13.90
N PRO A 542 29.73 20.78 -12.67
CA PRO A 542 30.28 21.39 -11.46
C PRO A 542 31.69 20.89 -11.11
N PHE A 543 32.15 19.80 -11.74
CA PHE A 543 33.51 19.25 -11.64
C PHE A 543 34.38 19.59 -12.86
N GLN A 544 33.89 20.44 -13.77
CA GLN A 544 34.69 20.92 -14.88
C GLN A 544 35.96 21.59 -14.34
N ALA A 545 37.12 21.12 -14.78
CA ALA A 545 38.39 21.74 -14.42
C ALA A 545 38.32 23.23 -14.81
N PRO A 546 38.80 24.16 -13.95
CA PRO A 546 38.81 25.57 -14.31
C PRO A 546 39.54 25.74 -15.65
N PRO A 547 39.04 26.60 -16.55
CA PRO A 547 39.66 26.78 -17.86
C PRO A 547 41.14 27.08 -17.65
N HIS A 548 42.01 26.24 -18.20
CA HIS A 548 43.45 26.45 -18.16
C HIS A 548 43.74 27.81 -18.80
N GLN A 549 44.05 28.80 -17.97
CA GLN A 549 44.80 29.97 -18.41
C GLN A 549 46.10 29.43 -18.98
N ALA A 550 46.27 29.62 -20.29
CA ALA A 550 47.34 29.05 -21.07
C ALA A 550 48.71 29.20 -20.37
N PRO A 551 49.40 28.10 -20.07
CA PRO A 551 50.84 28.11 -19.90
C PRO A 551 51.49 27.61 -21.19
N GLU A 552 52.64 28.22 -21.46
CA GLU A 552 53.56 27.91 -22.55
C GLU A 552 53.80 26.41 -22.75
N ALA A 553 53.85 26.04 -24.04
CA ALA A 553 54.50 24.90 -24.64
C ALA A 553 55.21 23.91 -23.69
N THR A 554 54.67 22.68 -23.59
CA THR A 554 55.38 21.39 -23.79
C THR A 554 54.49 20.24 -23.30
N GLY A 555 53.80 19.58 -24.24
CA GLY A 555 53.02 18.37 -23.94
C GLY A 555 52.21 17.94 -25.16
N HIS A 556 52.34 16.69 -25.57
CA HIS A 556 51.79 16.14 -26.79
C HIS A 556 50.26 16.35 -26.92
N HIS A 557 49.86 17.25 -27.81
CA HIS A 557 48.46 17.43 -28.20
C HIS A 557 48.03 16.28 -29.11
N ILE A 558 46.88 15.67 -28.81
CA ILE A 558 46.20 14.73 -29.71
C ILE A 558 45.67 15.56 -30.90
N PRO A 559 45.92 15.18 -32.16
CA PRO A 559 45.45 15.95 -33.30
C PRO A 559 43.94 15.77 -33.51
N ASP A 560 43.22 16.88 -33.64
CA ASP A 560 41.76 16.91 -33.81
C ASP A 560 41.28 16.66 -35.25
N SER A 561 42.18 16.25 -36.16
CA SER A 561 41.79 15.90 -37.53
C SER A 561 42.72 14.86 -38.17
N ILE A 562 42.13 14.01 -39.03
CA ILE A 562 42.82 12.94 -39.77
C ILE A 562 43.93 13.50 -40.68
N THR A 563 43.81 14.75 -41.13
CA THR A 563 44.85 15.44 -41.92
C THR A 563 46.13 15.72 -41.13
N GLY A 564 46.06 15.88 -39.81
CA GLY A 564 47.23 16.11 -38.94
C GLY A 564 48.09 14.87 -38.71
N LEU A 565 47.66 13.68 -39.16
CA LEU A 565 48.41 12.43 -39.06
C LEU A 565 49.32 12.14 -40.26
N ARG A 566 49.26 12.95 -41.33
CA ARG A 566 50.10 12.76 -42.53
C ARG A 566 51.32 13.68 -42.63
N GLU A 567 51.46 14.65 -41.73
CA GLU A 567 52.60 15.57 -41.72
C GLU A 567 53.49 15.44 -40.46
N ARG A 568 53.52 14.25 -39.85
CA ARG A 568 54.51 13.92 -38.80
C ARG A 568 55.21 12.61 -39.05
#